data_AF-A0A357WYR6-F1
#
_entry.id   AF-A0A357WYR6-F1
#
_cell.length_a   1.000
_cell.length_b   1.000
_cell.length_c   1.000
_cell.angle_alpha   90.00
_cell.angle_beta   90.00
_cell.angle_gamma   90.00
#
_symmetry.space_group_name_H-M   'P 1'
#
loop_
_entity.id
_entity.type
_entity.pdbx_description
1 polymer ?
#
loop_
_entity_poly.entity_id
_entity_poly.type
_entity_poly.pdbx_seq_one_letter_code
_entity_poly.pdbx_strand_id
1 'polypeptide(L)'
;MKIKMQDYVIDIDYGVHVLNRLHSRFDGLDINYLDYIFECIFADNSVADYLINEVKVGEDIVVIDEDSGISFAANVGLDSIYVKTLYNAYEGNLLIGEMQKVLRYAKNRGLQIEIFEKKRRKAYA
;
A
#
# COMPACT_ATOMS: atom_id res chain seq x y z
N MET A 1 -5.18 1.73 -12.26
CA MET A 1 -6.41 2.15 -11.57
C MET A 1 -6.34 3.66 -11.37
N LYS A 2 -7.45 4.42 -11.46
CA LYS A 2 -7.46 5.88 -11.24
C LYS A 2 -8.17 6.22 -9.95
N ILE A 3 -7.55 7.04 -9.10
CA ILE A 3 -8.15 7.54 -7.86
C ILE A 3 -8.21 9.06 -7.91
N LYS A 4 -9.30 9.60 -7.35
CA LYS A 4 -9.43 11.03 -7.13
C LYS A 4 -8.80 11.40 -5.78
N MET A 5 -7.68 12.10 -5.83
CA MET A 5 -7.00 12.69 -4.67
C MET A 5 -7.26 14.19 -4.68
N GLN A 6 -8.25 14.66 -3.91
CA GLN A 6 -8.77 16.04 -3.98
C GLN A 6 -9.16 16.42 -5.43
N ASP A 7 -8.51 17.43 -6.01
CA ASP A 7 -8.72 17.89 -7.38
C ASP A 7 -7.83 17.15 -8.41
N TYR A 8 -6.92 16.29 -7.94
CA TYR A 8 -6.02 15.51 -8.78
C TYR A 8 -6.61 14.13 -9.10
N VAL A 9 -6.34 13.65 -10.31
CA VAL A 9 -6.62 12.26 -10.71
C VAL A 9 -5.28 11.57 -10.83
N ILE A 10 -5.05 10.57 -9.98
CA ILE A 10 -3.77 9.87 -9.88
C ILE A 10 -3.96 8.43 -10.34
N ASP A 11 -3.06 7.98 -11.20
CA ASP A 11 -2.96 6.58 -11.61
C ASP A 11 -2.14 5.77 -10.61
N ILE A 12 -2.70 4.67 -10.11
CA ILE A 12 -1.93 3.64 -9.39
C ILE A 12 -1.48 2.57 -10.36
N ASP A 13 -0.18 2.32 -10.34
CA ASP A 13 0.46 1.22 -11.04
C ASP A 13 1.20 0.31 -10.05
N TYR A 14 0.75 -0.94 -9.93
CA TYR A 14 1.41 -1.92 -9.09
C TYR A 14 2.70 -2.47 -9.71
N GLY A 15 2.85 -2.40 -11.02
CA GLY A 15 3.91 -3.10 -11.74
C GLY A 15 3.77 -4.63 -11.69
N VAL A 16 4.16 -5.30 -12.78
CA VAL A 16 4.02 -6.76 -12.94
C VAL A 16 4.78 -7.53 -11.84
N HIS A 17 5.93 -7.02 -11.39
CA HIS A 17 6.75 -7.68 -10.37
C HIS A 17 6.12 -7.67 -8.98
N VAL A 18 5.38 -6.61 -8.61
CA VAL A 18 4.67 -6.57 -7.31
C VAL A 18 3.48 -7.51 -7.36
N LEU A 19 2.70 -7.50 -8.44
CA LEU A 19 1.57 -8.40 -8.63
C LEU A 19 1.99 -9.87 -8.54
N ASN A 20 3.08 -10.26 -9.22
CA ASN A 20 3.62 -11.62 -9.12
C ASN A 20 4.07 -11.99 -7.70
N ARG A 21 4.68 -11.04 -6.97
CA ARG A 21 5.11 -11.26 -5.57
C ARG A 21 3.92 -11.40 -4.62
N LEU A 22 2.88 -10.62 -4.85
CA LEU A 22 1.62 -10.65 -4.14
C LEU A 22 0.91 -12.01 -4.31
N HIS A 23 0.69 -12.45 -5.55
CA HIS A 23 0.06 -13.73 -5.86
C HIS A 23 0.86 -14.96 -5.37
N SER A 24 2.18 -14.86 -5.32
CA SER A 24 3.02 -15.95 -4.81
C SER A 24 3.06 -16.01 -3.29
N ARG A 25 2.81 -14.90 -2.58
CA ARG A 25 2.97 -14.80 -1.13
C ARG A 25 1.67 -14.91 -0.34
N PHE A 26 0.53 -14.55 -0.92
CA PHE A 26 -0.77 -14.57 -0.25
C PHE A 26 -1.76 -15.45 -1.03
N ASP A 27 -2.50 -16.29 -0.32
CA ASP A 27 -3.61 -17.05 -0.90
C ASP A 27 -4.88 -16.18 -0.89
N GLY A 28 -5.70 -16.29 -1.95
CA GLY A 28 -6.97 -15.56 -2.05
C GLY A 28 -6.85 -14.06 -2.27
N LEU A 29 -5.67 -13.55 -2.67
CA LEU A 29 -5.49 -12.12 -2.89
C LEU A 29 -6.34 -11.61 -4.08
N ASP A 30 -7.24 -10.68 -3.78
CA ASP A 30 -7.98 -9.90 -4.78
C ASP A 30 -7.32 -8.53 -4.99
N ILE A 31 -6.88 -8.27 -6.23
CA ILE A 31 -6.30 -6.98 -6.61
C ILE A 31 -7.35 -5.86 -6.49
N ASN A 32 -8.61 -6.14 -6.76
CA ASN A 32 -9.68 -5.12 -6.65
C ASN A 32 -9.87 -4.67 -5.19
N TYR A 33 -9.60 -5.55 -4.24
CA TYR A 33 -9.64 -5.23 -2.82
C TYR A 33 -8.45 -4.33 -2.42
N LEU A 34 -7.25 -4.60 -2.96
CA LEU A 34 -6.10 -3.71 -2.78
C LEU A 34 -6.34 -2.33 -3.40
N ASP A 35 -6.92 -2.29 -4.60
CA ASP A 35 -7.34 -1.06 -5.26
C ASP A 35 -8.26 -0.24 -4.35
N TYR A 36 -9.26 -0.88 -3.73
CA TYR A 36 -10.16 -0.23 -2.78
C TYR A 36 -9.46 0.34 -1.53
N ILE A 37 -8.50 -0.39 -0.96
CA ILE A 37 -7.69 0.12 0.17
C ILE A 37 -6.92 1.37 -0.26
N PHE A 38 -6.25 1.31 -1.41
CA PHE A 38 -5.49 2.45 -1.91
C PHE A 38 -6.42 3.64 -2.20
N GLU A 39 -7.61 3.41 -2.75
CA GLU A 39 -8.64 4.45 -2.90
C GLU A 39 -8.97 5.12 -1.56
N CYS A 40 -9.22 4.33 -0.53
CA CYS A 40 -9.59 4.85 0.79
C CYS A 40 -8.46 5.64 1.47
N ILE A 41 -7.21 5.31 1.17
CA ILE A 41 -6.02 6.02 1.67
C ILE A 41 -5.82 7.33 0.91
N PHE A 42 -5.76 7.27 -0.43
CA PHE A 42 -5.40 8.43 -1.25
C PHE A 42 -6.58 9.38 -1.49
N ALA A 43 -7.82 8.96 -1.29
CA ALA A 43 -8.99 9.85 -1.30
C ALA A 43 -9.14 10.63 0.03
N ASP A 44 -8.40 10.29 1.08
CA ASP A 44 -8.41 11.05 2.33
C ASP A 44 -7.70 12.40 2.13
N ASN A 45 -8.43 13.50 2.39
CA ASN A 45 -7.89 14.84 2.27
C ASN A 45 -6.63 15.07 3.13
N SER A 46 -6.55 14.48 4.32
CA SER A 46 -5.36 14.63 5.19
C SER A 46 -4.15 13.91 4.61
N VAL A 47 -4.36 12.76 3.96
CA VAL A 47 -3.30 12.05 3.24
C VAL A 47 -2.90 12.83 1.99
N ALA A 48 -3.86 13.34 1.23
CA ALA A 48 -3.60 14.18 0.06
C ALA A 48 -2.80 15.44 0.43
N ASP A 49 -3.19 16.14 1.50
CA ASP A 49 -2.48 17.32 2.00
C ASP A 49 -1.05 16.98 2.44
N TYR A 50 -0.85 15.84 3.10
CA TYR A 50 0.49 15.37 3.46
C TYR A 50 1.33 15.09 2.20
N LEU A 51 0.75 14.40 1.21
CA LEU A 51 1.46 14.07 -0.03
C LEU A 51 1.86 15.31 -0.81
N ILE A 52 0.97 16.29 -0.94
CA ILE A 52 1.22 17.52 -1.70
C ILE A 52 2.26 18.40 -0.99
N ASN A 53 2.15 18.55 0.32
CA ASN A 53 2.98 19.53 1.05
C ASN A 53 4.32 18.95 1.50
N GLU A 54 4.32 17.69 1.94
CA GLU A 54 5.51 17.09 2.55
C GLU A 54 6.26 16.21 1.55
N VAL A 55 5.61 15.54 0.60
CA VAL A 55 6.23 14.52 -0.27
C VAL A 55 6.67 15.10 -1.61
N LYS A 56 7.95 14.96 -1.92
CA LYS A 56 8.47 15.39 -3.22
C LYS A 56 8.24 14.31 -4.27
N VAL A 57 8.04 14.76 -5.51
CA VAL A 57 8.03 13.86 -6.66
C VAL A 57 9.34 13.06 -6.70
N GLY A 58 9.23 11.75 -6.87
CA GLY A 58 10.33 10.81 -6.87
C GLY A 58 10.68 10.25 -5.48
N GLU A 59 10.09 10.74 -4.39
CA GLU A 59 10.26 10.15 -3.06
C GLU A 59 9.41 8.90 -2.87
N ASP A 60 9.93 7.98 -2.05
CA ASP A 60 9.25 6.75 -1.68
C ASP A 60 8.52 6.92 -0.34
N ILE A 61 7.25 6.58 -0.34
CA ILE A 61 6.39 6.47 0.85
C ILE A 61 6.13 4.99 1.12
N VAL A 62 6.00 4.62 2.40
CA VAL A 62 5.59 3.28 2.80
C VAL A 62 4.13 3.31 3.21
N VAL A 63 3.28 2.56 2.51
CA VAL A 63 1.87 2.40 2.84
C VAL A 63 1.70 1.12 3.65
N ILE A 64 1.10 1.23 4.83
CA ILE A 64 0.85 0.11 5.75
C ILE A 64 -0.65 -0.11 5.89
N ASP A 65 -1.10 -1.29 5.47
CA ASP A 65 -2.40 -1.84 5.81
C ASP A 65 -2.23 -2.72 7.06
N GLU A 66 -2.65 -2.21 8.22
CA GLU A 66 -2.48 -2.91 9.49
C GLU A 66 -3.45 -4.09 9.66
N ASP A 67 -4.59 -4.10 8.97
CA ASP A 67 -5.57 -5.19 9.11
C ASP A 67 -5.16 -6.43 8.31
N SER A 68 -4.67 -6.24 7.07
CA SER A 68 -4.05 -7.34 6.32
C SER A 68 -2.61 -7.63 6.76
N GLY A 69 -2.02 -6.70 7.52
CA GLY A 69 -0.62 -6.71 7.88
C GLY A 69 0.30 -6.51 6.67
N ILE A 70 -0.15 -6.04 5.51
CA ILE A 70 0.69 -5.86 4.31
C ILE A 70 1.29 -4.45 4.27
N SER A 71 2.50 -4.33 3.74
CA SER A 71 3.15 -3.03 3.58
C SER A 71 3.79 -2.90 2.19
N PHE A 72 3.69 -1.70 1.61
CA PHE A 72 4.09 -1.39 0.25
C PHE A 72 5.00 -0.17 0.21
N ALA A 73 6.02 -0.18 -0.65
CA ALA A 73 6.72 1.03 -1.09
C ALA A 73 5.97 1.60 -2.29
N ALA A 74 5.52 2.84 -2.20
CA ALA A 74 4.89 3.59 -3.26
C ALA A 74 5.72 4.84 -3.58
N ASN A 75 5.96 5.11 -4.85
CA ASN A 75 6.71 6.27 -5.31
C ASN A 75 5.74 7.30 -5.88
N VAL A 76 5.87 8.55 -5.41
CA VAL A 76 5.00 9.62 -5.85
C VAL A 76 5.56 10.23 -7.15
N GLY A 77 4.87 10.02 -8.26
CA GLY A 77 5.11 10.68 -9.54
C GLY A 77 4.35 12.00 -9.65
N LEU A 78 4.33 12.58 -10.85
CA LEU A 78 3.55 13.80 -11.13
C LEU A 78 2.06 13.51 -11.22
N ASP A 79 1.69 12.47 -11.98
CA ASP A 79 0.29 12.10 -12.25
C ASP A 79 -0.04 10.66 -11.80
N SER A 80 0.93 9.99 -11.17
CA SER A 80 0.86 8.56 -10.87
C SER A 80 1.58 8.21 -9.58
N ILE A 81 1.11 7.18 -8.90
CA ILE A 81 1.79 6.54 -7.77
C ILE A 81 2.19 5.14 -8.19
N TYR A 82 3.50 4.88 -8.19
CA TYR A 82 4.06 3.59 -8.58
C TYR A 82 4.33 2.73 -7.34
N VAL A 83 3.65 1.60 -7.21
CA VAL A 83 3.99 0.62 -6.17
C VAL A 83 5.24 -0.13 -6.62
N LYS A 84 6.35 0.07 -5.91
CA LYS A 84 7.65 -0.48 -6.29
C LYS A 84 7.94 -1.81 -5.65
N THR A 85 7.62 -1.98 -4.37
CA THR A 85 8.05 -3.15 -3.59
C THR A 85 7.04 -3.50 -2.51
N LEU A 86 6.89 -4.79 -2.24
CA LEU A 86 6.17 -5.30 -1.07
C LEU A 86 7.15 -5.62 0.06
N TYR A 87 6.93 -5.02 1.23
CA TYR A 87 7.70 -5.27 2.45
C TYR A 87 7.13 -6.43 3.26
N ASN A 88 7.88 -6.85 4.29
CA ASN A 88 7.37 -7.81 5.25
C ASN A 88 6.17 -7.26 6.01
N ALA A 89 5.38 -8.19 6.54
CA ALA A 89 4.15 -7.84 7.20
C ALA A 89 4.41 -6.90 8.38
N TYR A 90 3.55 -5.89 8.55
CA TYR A 90 3.64 -4.98 9.67
C TYR A 90 3.26 -5.71 10.96
N GLU A 91 4.25 -6.14 11.75
CA GLU A 91 4.06 -6.88 13.02
C GLU A 91 4.14 -5.96 14.25
N GLY A 92 3.71 -4.70 14.16
CA GLY A 92 3.64 -3.77 15.30
C GLY A 92 4.99 -3.16 15.72
N ASN A 93 6.07 -3.96 15.69
CA ASN A 93 7.44 -3.58 16.02
C ASN A 93 8.19 -3.15 14.74
N LEU A 94 8.14 -1.89 14.32
CA LEU A 94 8.71 -1.49 13.02
C LEU A 94 10.19 -1.87 12.85
N LEU A 95 10.50 -2.65 11.80
CA LEU A 95 11.77 -2.59 11.06
C LEU A 95 11.65 -1.69 9.81
N ILE A 96 10.55 -0.94 9.68
CA ILE A 96 10.25 0.06 8.64
C ILE A 96 10.80 1.45 9.03
N GLY A 97 11.35 1.60 10.25
CA GLY A 97 11.69 2.88 10.89
C GLY A 97 12.78 3.73 10.22
N GLU A 98 13.48 3.22 9.21
CA GLU A 98 14.45 3.99 8.41
C GLU A 98 13.85 4.53 7.09
N MET A 99 12.59 4.22 6.80
CA MET A 99 11.94 4.63 5.56
C MET A 99 11.54 6.09 5.63
N GLN A 100 11.78 6.84 4.54
CA GLN A 100 11.67 8.29 4.52
C GLN A 100 10.30 8.79 5.00
N LYS A 101 9.19 8.10 4.64
CA LYS A 101 7.82 8.49 5.00
C LYS A 101 6.91 7.27 5.14
N VAL A 102 6.00 7.26 6.12
CA VAL A 102 5.14 6.12 6.44
C VAL A 102 3.69 6.57 6.59
N LEU A 103 2.76 5.93 5.84
CA LEU A 103 1.31 6.10 5.93
C LEU A 103 0.69 4.86 6.58
N ARG A 104 -0.12 5.06 7.62
CA ARG A 104 -0.79 4.00 8.41
C ARG A 104 -2.29 4.25 8.46
N TYR A 105 -3.12 3.28 8.09
CA TYR A 105 -4.54 3.57 7.92
C TYR A 105 -5.50 2.36 7.98
N ALA A 106 -5.53 1.61 9.09
CA ALA A 106 -6.39 0.43 9.18
C ALA A 106 -7.72 0.69 9.91
N LYS A 107 -7.65 1.11 11.18
CA LYS A 107 -8.75 0.83 12.12
C LYS A 107 -9.85 1.88 12.23
N ASN A 108 -9.57 3.15 11.94
CA ASN A 108 -10.48 4.25 12.27
C ASN A 108 -11.61 4.47 11.26
N ARG A 109 -11.59 3.78 10.11
CA ARG A 109 -12.51 4.06 8.99
C ARG A 109 -13.56 2.97 8.74
N GLY A 110 -13.64 1.98 9.63
CA GLY A 110 -14.66 0.94 9.55
C GLY A 110 -14.57 0.08 8.29
N LEU A 111 -13.39 0.05 7.65
CA LEU A 111 -13.13 -0.85 6.53
C LEU A 111 -13.23 -2.28 7.04
N GLN A 112 -14.14 -3.07 6.47
CA GLN A 112 -14.15 -4.51 6.72
C GLN A 112 -13.14 -5.15 5.78
N ILE A 113 -12.08 -5.71 6.36
CA ILE A 113 -10.95 -6.25 5.61
C ILE A 113 -10.96 -7.77 5.66
N GLU A 114 -10.83 -8.39 4.49
CA GLU A 114 -10.50 -9.82 4.40
C GLU A 114 -9.02 -9.99 4.76
N ILE A 115 -8.75 -10.79 5.80
CA ILE A 115 -7.39 -11.08 6.23
C ILE A 115 -6.78 -12.08 5.24
N PHE A 116 -5.75 -11.64 4.52
CA PHE A 116 -5.01 -12.52 3.63
C PHE A 116 -4.08 -13.45 4.42
N GLU A 117 -4.30 -14.75 4.29
CA GLU A 117 -3.35 -15.72 4.84
C GLU A 117 -2.09 -15.80 3.97
N LYS A 118 -0.94 -15.60 4.62
CA LYS A 118 0.37 -15.83 4.00
C LYS A 118 0.47 -17.30 3.60
N LYS A 119 0.84 -17.58 2.35
CA LYS A 119 1.07 -18.95 1.88
C LYS A 119 2.09 -19.61 2.79
N ARG A 120 1.68 -20.69 3.45
CA ARG A 120 2.61 -21.49 4.25
C ARG A 120 3.62 -22.11 3.30
N ARG A 121 4.90 -21.74 3.43
CA ARG A 121 5.97 -22.50 2.75
C ARG A 121 5.89 -23.91 3.29
N LYS A 122 5.77 -24.91 2.41
CA LYS A 122 6.09 -26.30 2.79
C LYS A 122 7.53 -26.24 3.29
N ALA A 123 7.74 -26.48 4.58
CA ALA A 123 9.07 -26.78 5.09
C ALA A 123 9.55 -27.97 4.27
N TYR A 124 10.62 -27.78 3.50
CA TYR A 124 11.32 -28.92 2.91
C TYR A 124 11.83 -29.75 4.09
N ALA A 125 11.27 -30.95 4.22
CA ALA A 125 11.71 -31.98 5.16
C ALA A 125 13.00 -32.63 4.64
#